data_AF-A0A2G9SAR5-F1
#
_entry.id   AF-A0A2G9SAR5-F1
#
_cell.length_a   1.000
_cell.length_b   1.000
_cell.length_c   1.000
_cell.angle_alpha   90.00
_cell.angle_beta   90.00
_cell.angle_gamma   90.00
#
_symmetry.space_group_name_H-M   'P 1'
#
loop_
_entity.id
_entity.type
_entity.pdbx_description
1 polymer ?
#
loop_
_entity_poly.entity_id
_entity_poly.type
_entity_poly.pdbx_seq_one_letter_code
_entity_poly.pdbx_strand_id
1 'polypeptide(L)'
;MILSTILCCIGLLSFGLQLFRLKQGERFVFTAIIQMLSCLCVMIAAAIYSSMYDKFHPALEIKNGTFGYSFILAWIAFAFTLINSIMYLILRKRK
;
A
#
# COMPACT_ATOMS: atom_id res chain seq x y z
N MET A 1 -8.83 3.96 -1.09
CA MET A 1 -8.42 2.78 -1.89
C MET A 1 -8.14 3.09 -3.36
N ILE A 2 -8.94 3.90 -4.06
CA ILE A 2 -8.63 4.27 -5.47
C ILE A 2 -7.29 5.02 -5.58
N LEU A 3 -7.07 6.01 -4.71
CA LEU A 3 -5.82 6.79 -4.69
C LEU A 3 -4.58 5.91 -4.44
N SER A 4 -4.67 4.93 -3.52
CA SER A 4 -3.57 3.99 -3.28
C SER A 4 -3.27 3.13 -4.51
N THR A 5 -4.29 2.67 -5.23
CA THR A 5 -4.09 1.88 -6.46
C THR A 5 -3.40 2.70 -7.54
N ILE A 6 -3.82 3.95 -7.76
CA ILE A 6 -3.21 4.85 -8.74
C ILE A 6 -1.74 5.10 -8.40
N LEU A 7 -1.44 5.44 -7.13
CA LEU A 7 -0.06 5.66 -6.68
C LEU A 7 0.79 4.40 -6.79
N CYS A 8 0.22 3.22 -6.52
CA CYS A 8 0.90 1.93 -6.68
C CYS A 8 1.25 1.66 -8.16
N CYS A 9 0.33 1.92 -9.09
CA CYS A 9 0.59 1.79 -10.53
C CYS A 9 1.68 2.75 -11.00
N ILE A 10 1.66 4.00 -10.55
CA ILE A 10 2.71 4.99 -10.87
C ILE A 10 4.06 4.53 -10.30
N GLY A 11 4.09 4.02 -9.06
CA GLY A 11 5.27 3.45 -8.44
C GLY A 11 5.86 2.29 -9.25
N LEU A 12 5.01 1.35 -9.68
CA LEU A 12 5.42 0.20 -10.49
C LEU A 12 5.99 0.61 -11.86
N LEU A 13 5.33 1.55 -12.56
CA LEU A 13 5.83 2.09 -13.83
C LEU A 13 7.16 2.84 -13.64
N SER A 14 7.27 3.64 -12.57
CA SER A 14 8.48 4.35 -12.23
C SER A 14 9.64 3.39 -11.94
N PHE A 15 9.38 2.27 -11.24
CA PHE A 15 10.36 1.21 -11.02
C PHE A 15 10.86 0.64 -12.35
N GLY A 16 9.94 0.27 -13.25
CA GLY A 16 10.28 -0.26 -14.58
C GLY A 16 11.11 0.72 -15.40
N LEU A 17 10.74 2.00 -15.42
CA LEU A 17 11.48 3.06 -16.13
C LEU A 17 12.88 3.28 -15.53
N GLN A 18 13.00 3.26 -14.20
CA GLN A 18 14.30 3.37 -13.52
C GLN A 18 15.19 2.18 -13.88
N LEU A 19 14.66 0.96 -14.00
CA LEU A 19 15.47 -0.21 -14.38
C LEU A 19 16.24 0.00 -15.70
N PHE A 20 15.59 0.59 -16.71
CA PHE A 20 16.17 0.87 -18.02
C PHE A 20 16.98 2.17 -18.11
N ARG A 21 16.57 3.23 -17.41
CA ARG A 21 17.16 4.58 -17.55
C ARG A 21 18.19 4.93 -16.48
N LEU A 22 18.25 4.24 -15.33
CA LEU A 22 19.14 4.65 -14.24
C LEU A 22 20.60 4.47 -14.61
N LYS A 23 21.39 5.53 -14.42
CA LYS A 23 22.86 5.43 -14.43
C LYS A 23 23.31 4.54 -13.26
N GLN A 24 24.38 3.79 -13.51
CA GLN A 24 24.97 2.84 -12.57
C GLN A 24 25.36 3.56 -11.27
N GLY A 25 24.69 3.24 -10.15
CA GLY A 25 25.00 3.77 -8.82
C GLY A 25 23.88 4.55 -8.11
N GLU A 26 22.80 4.95 -8.80
CA GLU A 26 21.67 5.65 -8.15
C GLU A 26 20.71 4.67 -7.46
N ARG A 27 20.01 5.18 -6.44
CA ARG A 27 19.07 4.42 -5.60
C ARG A 27 17.64 4.68 -6.08
N PHE A 28 16.77 3.69 -5.96
CA PHE A 28 15.34 3.76 -6.35
C PHE A 28 14.47 4.51 -5.32
N VAL A 29 15.00 5.59 -4.71
CA VAL A 29 14.37 6.28 -3.58
C VAL A 29 13.05 6.95 -4.00
N PHE A 30 12.99 7.52 -5.19
CA PHE A 30 11.78 8.19 -5.68
C PHE A 30 10.58 7.23 -5.78
N THR A 31 10.82 6.03 -6.32
CA THR A 31 9.78 5.00 -6.42
C THR A 31 9.39 4.47 -5.05
N ALA A 32 10.35 4.29 -4.16
CA ALA A 32 10.07 3.85 -2.80
C ALA A 32 9.20 4.85 -2.01
N ILE A 33 9.39 6.16 -2.18
CA ILE A 33 8.57 7.20 -1.54
C ILE A 33 7.12 7.13 -2.04
N ILE A 34 6.92 7.01 -3.36
CA ILE A 34 5.57 6.88 -3.94
C ILE A 34 4.88 5.59 -3.44
N GLN A 35 5.64 4.50 -3.34
CA GLN A 35 5.13 3.23 -2.84
C GLN A 35 4.79 3.30 -1.33
N MET A 36 5.60 4.00 -0.52
CA MET A 36 5.30 4.27 0.88
C MET A 36 4.02 5.09 1.03
N LEU A 37 3.82 6.11 0.19
CA LEU A 37 2.61 6.93 0.21
C LEU A 37 1.36 6.10 -0.13
N SER A 38 1.45 5.22 -1.14
CA SER A 38 0.38 4.28 -1.47
C SER A 38 0.06 3.36 -0.28
N CYS A 39 1.08 2.80 0.37
CA CYS A 39 0.94 1.93 1.54
C CYS A 39 0.26 2.65 2.73
N LEU A 40 0.63 3.90 3.00
CA LEU A 40 -0.02 4.76 4.00
C LEU A 40 -1.51 4.94 3.69
N CYS A 41 -1.85 5.19 2.42
CA CYS A 41 -3.25 5.34 2.01
C CYS A 41 -4.08 4.07 2.21
N VAL A 42 -3.51 2.87 2.00
CA VAL A 42 -4.21 1.59 2.27
C VAL A 42 -4.45 1.41 3.76
N MET A 43 -3.43 1.66 4.59
CA MET A 43 -3.53 1.55 6.04
C MET A 43 -4.57 2.51 6.62
N ILE A 44 -4.56 3.78 6.20
CA ILE A 44 -5.54 4.78 6.65
C ILE A 44 -6.96 4.35 6.25
N ALA A 45 -7.15 3.85 5.03
CA ALA A 45 -8.46 3.36 4.59
C ALA A 45 -8.96 2.16 5.42
N ALA A 46 -8.08 1.19 5.71
CA ALA A 46 -8.40 0.04 6.56
C ALA A 46 -8.70 0.48 8.01
N ALA A 47 -7.94 1.43 8.55
CA ALA A 47 -8.16 1.96 9.90
C ALA A 47 -9.48 2.73 10.02
N ILE A 48 -9.84 3.55 9.03
CA ILE A 48 -11.15 4.24 8.99
C ILE A 48 -12.28 3.22 8.89
N TYR A 49 -12.12 2.17 8.09
CA TYR A 49 -13.13 1.10 7.99
C TYR A 49 -13.33 0.37 9.32
N SER A 50 -12.25 0.09 10.06
CA SER A 50 -12.32 -0.49 11.41
C SER A 50 -12.98 0.46 12.42
N SER A 51 -12.66 1.75 12.40
CA SER A 51 -13.20 2.70 13.39
C SER A 51 -14.65 3.11 13.11
N MET A 52 -15.07 3.07 11.85
CA MET A 52 -16.45 3.34 11.44
C MET A 52 -17.36 2.12 11.65
N TYR A 53 -16.82 0.93 11.92
CA TYR A 53 -17.58 -0.28 12.23
C TYR A 53 -18.59 -0.06 13.38
N ASP A 54 -18.15 0.65 14.43
CA ASP A 54 -19.00 1.00 15.58
C ASP A 54 -20.16 1.95 15.22
N LYS A 55 -20.02 2.75 14.15
CA LYS A 55 -21.03 3.75 13.74
C LYS A 55 -22.02 3.24 12.71
N PHE A 56 -21.70 2.18 11.96
CA PHE A 56 -22.59 1.62 10.94
C PHE A 56 -23.63 0.63 11.51
N HIS A 57 -23.44 0.12 12.74
CA HIS A 57 -24.37 -0.81 13.40
C HIS A 57 -25.00 -0.29 14.71
N PRO A 58 -25.62 0.91 14.78
CA PRO A 58 -26.24 1.38 16.01
C PRO A 58 -27.58 0.69 16.34
N ALA A 59 -28.22 -0.01 15.37
CA ALA A 59 -29.60 -0.50 15.49
C ALA A 59 -29.76 -2.02 15.35
N LEU A 60 -28.68 -2.76 15.15
CA LEU A 60 -28.72 -4.20 15.03
C LEU A 60 -27.68 -4.76 15.99
N GLU A 61 -28.16 -5.27 17.13
CA GLU A 61 -27.44 -6.17 18.04
C GLU A 61 -27.06 -7.49 17.33
N ILE A 62 -26.49 -7.43 16.14
CA ILE A 62 -25.85 -8.58 15.51
C ILE A 62 -24.49 -8.66 16.19
N LYS A 63 -24.49 -9.33 17.35
CA LYS A 63 -23.32 -9.76 18.12
C LYS A 63 -22.23 -10.47 17.28
N ASN A 64 -22.49 -10.77 16.00
CA ASN A 64 -21.69 -11.58 15.08
C ASN A 64 -21.58 -10.98 13.66
N GLY A 65 -21.56 -9.65 13.50
CA GLY A 65 -21.28 -9.03 12.20
C GLY A 65 -19.81 -9.25 11.80
N THR A 66 -19.51 -10.30 11.04
CA THR A 66 -18.11 -10.62 10.69
C THR A 66 -17.55 -9.60 9.70
N PHE A 67 -16.28 -9.21 9.87
CA PHE A 67 -15.56 -8.44 8.85
C PHE A 67 -15.59 -9.19 7.51
N GLY A 68 -15.93 -8.49 6.43
CA GLY A 68 -15.89 -9.09 5.09
C GLY A 68 -14.47 -9.51 4.71
N TYR A 69 -14.34 -10.57 3.90
CA TYR A 69 -13.04 -11.08 3.43
C TYR A 69 -12.15 -9.99 2.78
N SER A 70 -12.76 -8.98 2.14
CA SER A 70 -12.08 -7.82 1.58
C SER A 70 -11.27 -7.00 2.59
N PHE A 71 -11.68 -7.00 3.86
CA PHE A 71 -10.96 -6.32 4.94
C PHE A 71 -9.65 -7.04 5.30
N ILE A 72 -9.68 -8.37 5.37
CA ILE A 72 -8.49 -9.20 5.59
C ILE A 72 -7.52 -9.04 4.41
N LEU A 73 -8.06 -9.04 3.18
CA LEU A 73 -7.29 -8.77 1.97
C LEU A 73 -6.62 -7.38 1.98
N ALA A 74 -7.26 -6.36 2.56
CA ALA A 74 -6.68 -5.02 2.68
C ALA A 74 -5.43 -5.00 3.58
N TRP A 75 -5.45 -5.72 4.70
CA TRP A 75 -4.30 -5.85 5.59
C TRP A 75 -3.16 -6.67 4.98
N ILE A 76 -3.50 -7.73 4.24
CA ILE A 76 -2.51 -8.51 3.49
C ILE A 76 -1.86 -7.65 2.40
N ALA A 77 -2.68 -6.91 1.64
CA ALA A 77 -2.18 -5.98 0.62
C ALA A 77 -1.26 -4.92 1.22
N PHE A 78 -1.61 -4.36 2.38
CA PHE A 78 -0.74 -3.45 3.14
C PHE A 78 0.63 -4.07 3.41
N ALA A 79 0.68 -5.26 4.01
CA ALA A 79 1.94 -5.94 4.33
C ALA A 79 2.81 -6.16 3.07
N PHE A 80 2.21 -6.63 1.97
CA PHE A 80 2.94 -6.80 0.72
C PHE A 80 3.43 -5.48 0.13
N THR A 81 2.63 -4.41 0.15
CA THR A 81 3.06 -3.09 -0.34
C THR A 81 4.18 -2.48 0.50
N LEU A 82 4.17 -2.70 1.81
CA LEU A 82 5.22 -2.25 2.73
C LEU A 82 6.54 -2.97 2.46
N ILE A 83 6.51 -4.30 2.34
CA ILE A 83 7.69 -5.11 2.01
C ILE A 83 8.28 -4.67 0.68
N ASN A 84 7.45 -4.46 -0.35
CA ASN A 84 7.91 -3.96 -1.65
C ASN A 84 8.56 -2.58 -1.55
N SER A 85 7.96 -1.65 -0.79
CA SER A 85 8.53 -0.32 -0.60
C SER A 85 9.91 -0.37 0.09
N ILE A 86 10.06 -1.18 1.14
CA ILE A 86 11.33 -1.39 1.84
C ILE A 86 12.36 -2.02 0.90
N MET A 87 11.96 -3.02 0.12
CA MET A 87 12.81 -3.65 -0.88
C MET A 87 13.34 -2.62 -1.88
N TYR A 88 12.49 -1.73 -2.41
CA TYR A 88 12.92 -0.65 -3.30
C TYR A 88 13.89 0.35 -2.65
N LEU A 89 13.84 0.56 -1.33
CA LEU A 89 14.86 1.37 -0.63
C LEU A 89 16.22 0.67 -0.53
N ILE A 90 16.22 -0.66 -0.35
CA ILE A 90 17.44 -1.46 -0.15
C ILE A 90 18.14 -1.74 -1.49
N LEU A 91 17.39 -1.90 -2.57
CA LEU A 91 17.96 -2.10 -3.90
C LEU A 91 18.85 -0.91 -4.30
N ARG A 92 20.15 -1.20 -4.40
CA ARG A 92 21.14 -0.31 -4.99
C ARG A 92 21.59 -0.95 -6.30
N LYS A 93 21.51 -0.22 -7.41
CA LYS A 93 22.07 -0.68 -8.69
C LYS A 93 23.59 -0.81 -8.52
N ARG A 94 24.05 -2.03 -8.24
CA ARG A 94 25.47 -2.40 -8.25
C ARG A 94 25.93 -2.47 -9.71
N LYS A 95 27.25 -2.30 -9.93
CA LYS A 95 27.86 -2.38 -11.26
C LYS A 95 27.40 -3.64 -11.99
#